data_AF-A0A7S0JB75-F1
#
_entry.id   AF-A0A7S0JB75-F1
#
_cell.length_a   1.000
_cell.length_b   1.000
_cell.length_c   1.000
_cell.angle_alpha   90.00
_cell.angle_beta   90.00
_cell.angle_gamma   90.00
#
_symmetry.space_group_name_H-M   'P 1'
#
loop_
_entity.id
_entity.type
_entity.pdbx_description
1 polymer ?
#
loop_
_entity_poly.entity_id
_entity_poly.type
_entity_poly.pdbx_seq_one_letter_code
_entity_poly.pdbx_strand_id
1 'polypeptide(L)'
;AKHHKLARSLLSAGFARELKPDGQERARLNSLVALPPTQRLKDEERELIWKFRYALRSQKQALTKLLKCVDWSDAREVAHARQLSEEWSPPSVPDLLELLGASFVNAASW
;
A
#
# COMPACT_ATOMS: atom_id res chain seq x y z
N ALA A 1 14.02 -8.80 -2.68
CA ALA A 1 13.17 -9.91 -3.19
C ALA A 1 12.96 -11.05 -2.18
N LYS A 2 14.00 -11.79 -1.73
CA LYS A 2 13.82 -12.92 -0.77
C LYS A 2 13.42 -12.48 0.66
N HIS A 3 14.05 -11.43 1.19
CA HIS A 3 13.74 -10.88 2.53
C HIS A 3 12.33 -10.26 2.61
N HIS A 4 11.90 -9.58 1.55
CA HIS A 4 10.55 -9.02 1.42
C HIS A 4 9.44 -10.08 1.57
N LYS A 5 9.58 -11.23 0.91
CA LYS A 5 8.53 -12.28 0.95
C LYS A 5 8.36 -12.88 2.35
N LEU A 6 9.46 -13.06 3.08
CA LEU A 6 9.43 -13.58 4.46
C LEU A 6 8.79 -12.57 5.41
N ALA A 7 9.21 -11.30 5.36
CA ALA A 7 8.64 -10.24 6.20
C ALA A 7 7.14 -10.04 5.94
N ARG A 8 6.71 -10.10 4.68
CA ARG A 8 5.29 -9.97 4.31
C ARG A 8 4.45 -11.16 4.74
N SER A 9 4.97 -12.38 4.63
CA SER A 9 4.26 -13.58 5.09
C SER A 9 4.00 -13.55 6.61
N LEU A 10 4.95 -13.01 7.40
CA LEU A 10 4.79 -12.86 8.85
C LEU A 10 3.74 -11.79 9.21
N LEU A 11 3.71 -10.68 8.48
CA LEU A 11 2.72 -9.60 8.67
C LEU A 11 1.31 -9.93 8.12
N SER A 12 1.22 -10.97 7.30
CA SER A 12 -0.04 -11.47 6.71
C SER A 12 -0.85 -12.31 7.70
N ALA A 13 -0.19 -12.93 8.69
CA ALA A 13 -0.79 -13.80 9.70
C ALA A 13 -1.53 -13.04 10.83
N GLY A 14 -2.34 -12.03 10.49
CA GLY A 14 -3.24 -11.34 11.43
C GLY A 14 -2.65 -10.18 12.23
N PHE A 15 -1.34 -10.17 12.50
CA PHE A 15 -0.69 -9.16 13.36
C PHE A 15 -0.79 -7.71 12.86
N ALA A 16 -0.86 -7.50 11.54
CA ALA A 16 -0.88 -6.15 10.98
C ALA A 16 -2.13 -5.32 11.35
N ARG A 17 -3.24 -5.96 11.74
CA ARG A 17 -4.47 -5.25 12.15
C ARG A 17 -4.32 -4.53 13.49
N GLU A 18 -3.43 -5.01 14.35
CA GLU A 18 -3.20 -4.46 15.70
C GLU A 18 -2.03 -3.49 15.75
N LEU A 19 -1.22 -3.41 14.69
CA LEU A 19 -0.07 -2.52 14.63
C LEU A 19 -0.49 -1.06 14.51
N LYS A 20 -0.19 -0.27 15.54
CA LYS A 20 -0.29 1.19 15.53
C LYS A 20 1.11 1.78 15.36
N PRO A 21 1.32 2.69 14.40
CA PRO A 21 2.60 3.35 14.24
C PRO A 21 2.87 4.25 15.45
N ASP A 22 4.13 4.33 15.87
CA ASP A 22 4.56 5.34 16.84
C ASP A 22 4.52 6.76 16.23
N GLY A 23 4.84 7.79 17.02
CA GLY A 23 4.82 9.18 16.56
C GLY A 23 5.78 9.45 15.39
N GLN A 24 6.93 8.78 15.36
CA GLN A 24 7.96 8.95 14.33
C GLN A 24 7.60 8.18 13.05
N GLU A 25 7.13 6.94 13.18
CA GLU A 25 6.60 6.12 12.10
C GLU A 25 5.40 6.80 11.45
N ARG A 26 4.49 7.39 12.24
CA ARG A 26 3.34 8.13 11.70
C ARG A 26 3.77 9.37 10.92
N ALA A 27 4.72 10.15 11.43
CA ALA A 27 5.27 11.29 10.70
C ALA A 27 5.92 10.85 9.38
N ARG A 28 6.70 9.76 9.41
CA ARG A 28 7.34 9.19 8.22
C ARG A 28 6.31 8.69 7.20
N LEU A 29 5.27 7.99 7.65
CA LEU A 29 4.17 7.54 6.80
C LEU A 29 3.45 8.71 6.14
N ASN A 30 3.12 9.77 6.89
CA ASN A 30 2.47 10.96 6.32
C ASN A 30 3.34 11.62 5.26
N SER A 31 4.65 11.74 5.49
CA SER A 31 5.59 12.26 4.49
C SER A 31 5.62 11.40 3.23
N LEU A 32 5.62 10.06 3.37
CA LEU A 32 5.60 9.13 2.23
C LEU A 32 4.28 9.20 1.45
N VAL A 33 3.15 9.36 2.13
CA VAL A 33 1.83 9.51 1.50
C VAL A 33 1.75 10.83 0.74
N ALA A 34 2.33 11.90 1.28
CA ALA A 34 2.38 13.22 0.64
C ALA A 34 3.34 13.31 -0.56
N LEU A 35 4.20 12.30 -0.78
CA LEU A 35 5.11 12.32 -1.91
C LEU A 35 4.36 12.35 -3.25
N PRO A 36 4.94 12.96 -4.29
CA PRO A 36 4.36 12.94 -5.62
C PRO A 36 4.12 11.50 -6.11
N PRO A 37 3.07 11.28 -6.91
CA PRO A 37 2.75 9.96 -7.44
C PRO A 37 3.77 9.41 -8.43
N THR A 38 4.57 10.28 -9.03
CA THR A 38 5.65 9.94 -9.96
C THR A 38 6.91 9.43 -9.26
N GLN A 39 7.02 9.62 -7.94
CA GLN A 39 8.19 9.22 -7.17
C GLN A 39 8.18 7.72 -6.88
N ARG A 40 9.31 7.06 -7.15
CA ARG A 40 9.50 5.64 -6.79
C ARG A 40 9.78 5.51 -5.30
N LEU A 41 9.08 4.59 -4.65
CA LEU A 41 9.31 4.22 -3.25
C LEU A 41 10.44 3.19 -3.16
N LYS A 42 11.33 3.37 -2.18
CA LYS A 42 12.35 2.38 -1.83
C LYS A 42 11.71 1.17 -1.18
N ASP A 43 12.43 0.06 -1.21
CA ASP A 43 11.97 -1.21 -0.66
C ASP A 43 11.55 -1.12 0.82
N GLU A 44 12.36 -0.45 1.66
CA GLU A 44 12.03 -0.18 3.08
C GLU A 44 10.76 0.66 3.26
N GLU A 45 10.53 1.64 2.38
CA GLU A 45 9.36 2.52 2.43
C GLU A 45 8.09 1.76 2.05
N ARG A 46 8.21 0.87 1.06
CA ARG A 46 7.14 -0.03 0.63
C ARG A 46 6.76 -1.00 1.74
N GLU A 47 7.76 -1.55 2.44
CA GLU A 47 7.56 -2.41 3.60
C GLU A 47 6.87 -1.66 4.75
N LEU A 48 7.28 -0.43 5.04
CA LEU A 48 6.66 0.39 6.09
C LEU A 48 5.18 0.68 5.80
N ILE A 49 4.86 1.06 4.55
CA ILE A 49 3.48 1.29 4.12
C ILE A 49 2.65 -0.01 4.25
N TRP A 50 3.20 -1.15 3.82
CA TRP A 50 2.52 -2.43 3.91
C TRP A 50 2.32 -2.90 5.35
N LYS A 51 3.28 -2.66 6.24
CA LYS A 51 3.23 -2.97 7.68
C LYS A 51 2.05 -2.24 8.34
N PHE A 52 1.88 -0.94 8.06
CA PHE A 52 0.84 -0.09 8.66
C PHE A 52 -0.40 0.11 7.79
N ARG A 53 -0.63 -0.77 6.82
CA ARG A 53 -1.73 -0.69 5.85
C ARG A 53 -3.12 -0.44 6.47
N TYR A 54 -3.42 -1.07 7.61
CA TYR A 54 -4.69 -0.89 8.31
C TYR A 54 -4.81 0.46 9.04
N ALA A 55 -3.70 1.02 9.53
CA ALA A 55 -3.68 2.35 10.15
C ALA A 55 -3.85 3.47 9.10
N LEU A 56 -3.48 3.20 7.85
CA LEU A 56 -3.58 4.14 6.74
C LEU A 56 -4.95 4.16 6.04
N ARG A 57 -5.87 3.23 6.35
CA ARG A 57 -7.17 3.07 5.68
C ARG A 57 -8.05 4.33 5.63
N SER A 58 -7.86 5.23 6.60
CA SER A 58 -8.58 6.50 6.67
C SER A 58 -8.00 7.59 5.77
N GLN A 59 -6.78 7.41 5.25
CA GLN A 59 -6.11 8.37 4.37
C GLN A 59 -6.32 7.98 2.91
N LYS A 60 -7.14 8.74 2.19
CA LYS A 60 -7.48 8.46 0.78
C LYS A 60 -6.24 8.38 -0.13
N GLN A 61 -5.31 9.31 0.05
CA GLN A 61 -4.06 9.39 -0.72
C GLN A 61 -3.09 8.23 -0.48
N ALA A 62 -3.24 7.49 0.63
CA ALA A 62 -2.36 6.36 0.92
C ALA A 62 -2.74 5.10 0.12
N LEU A 63 -3.95 5.03 -0.44
CA LEU A 63 -4.39 3.88 -1.25
C LEU A 63 -3.52 3.71 -2.49
N THR A 64 -3.26 4.79 -3.23
CA THR A 64 -2.45 4.75 -4.47
C THR A 64 -1.02 4.34 -4.17
N LYS A 65 -0.45 4.77 -3.02
CA LYS A 65 0.86 4.34 -2.56
C LYS A 65 0.87 2.85 -2.19
N LEU A 66 -0.13 2.40 -1.44
CA LEU A 66 -0.25 1.00 -1.05
C LEU A 66 -0.30 0.08 -2.26
N LEU A 67 -1.11 0.41 -3.27
CA LEU A 67 -1.23 -0.39 -4.48
C LEU A 67 0.07 -0.42 -5.32
N LYS A 68 0.92 0.61 -5.25
CA LYS A 68 2.28 0.60 -5.81
C LYS A 68 3.26 -0.27 -5.00
N CYS A 69 2.96 -0.52 -3.73
CA CYS A 69 3.77 -1.39 -2.87
C CYS A 69 3.47 -2.87 -3.08
N VAL A 70 2.26 -3.23 -3.55
CA VAL A 70 1.82 -4.61 -3.79
C VAL A 70 2.70 -5.31 -4.83
N ASP A 71 3.07 -6.56 -4.55
CA ASP A 71 3.62 -7.45 -5.56
C ASP A 71 2.45 -8.12 -6.33
N TRP A 72 2.18 -7.63 -7.54
CA TRP A 72 1.10 -8.14 -8.38
C TRP A 72 1.34 -9.56 -8.91
N SER A 73 2.56 -10.09 -8.76
CA SER A 73 2.86 -11.49 -9.09
C SER A 73 2.47 -12.47 -7.98
N ASP A 74 2.20 -12.00 -6.77
CA ASP A 74 1.78 -12.83 -5.64
C ASP A 74 0.25 -12.74 -5.44
N ALA A 75 -0.45 -13.81 -5.82
CA ALA A 75 -1.90 -13.91 -5.70
C ALA A 75 -2.43 -13.64 -4.28
N ARG A 76 -1.65 -13.94 -3.24
CA ARG A 76 -2.05 -13.67 -1.84
C ARG A 76 -2.02 -12.17 -1.52
N GLU A 77 -1.00 -11.47 -1.98
CA GLU A 77 -0.91 -10.02 -1.81
C GLU A 77 -1.99 -9.30 -2.61
N VAL A 78 -2.26 -9.76 -3.84
CA VAL A 78 -3.34 -9.22 -4.68
C VAL A 78 -4.70 -9.39 -4.02
N ALA A 79 -4.99 -10.58 -3.48
CA ALA A 79 -6.24 -10.83 -2.75
C ALA A 79 -6.39 -9.91 -1.53
N HIS A 80 -5.33 -9.75 -0.73
CA HIS A 80 -5.34 -8.84 0.41
C HIS A 80 -5.47 -7.37 0.00
N ALA A 81 -4.78 -6.93 -1.05
CA ALA A 81 -4.89 -5.58 -1.56
C ALA A 81 -6.31 -5.27 -2.04
N ARG A 82 -6.96 -6.23 -2.72
CA ARG A 82 -8.36 -6.11 -3.16
C ARG A 82 -9.30 -5.96 -1.97
N GLN A 83 -9.24 -6.86 -1.00
CA GLN A 83 -10.06 -6.77 0.22
C GLN A 83 -9.85 -5.43 0.93
N LEU A 84 -8.58 -5.01 1.08
CA LEU A 84 -8.26 -3.76 1.77
C LEU A 84 -8.74 -2.53 1.00
N SER A 85 -8.77 -2.59 -0.33
CA SER A 85 -9.27 -1.51 -1.18
C SER A 85 -10.79 -1.29 -1.02
N GLU A 86 -11.55 -2.35 -0.74
CA GLU A 86 -12.98 -2.28 -0.45
C GLU A 86 -13.25 -1.66 0.94
N GLU A 87 -12.35 -1.89 1.89
CA GLU A 87 -12.41 -1.31 3.24
C GLU A 87 -11.86 0.13 3.31
N TRP A 88 -11.24 0.64 2.23
CA TRP A 88 -10.61 1.95 2.22
C TRP A 88 -11.63 3.08 2.08
N SER A 89 -11.32 4.25 2.65
CA SER A 89 -12.14 5.43 2.40
C SER A 89 -12.21 5.70 0.89
N PRO A 90 -13.41 5.96 0.32
CA PRO A 90 -13.57 6.06 -1.13
C PRO A 90 -12.59 7.10 -1.70
N PRO A 91 -11.77 6.69 -2.69
CA PRO A 91 -10.76 7.57 -3.28
C PRO A 91 -11.43 8.74 -3.99
N SER A 92 -10.74 9.88 -4.05
CA SER A 92 -11.24 11.02 -4.81
C SER A 92 -11.08 10.76 -6.32
N VAL A 93 -11.88 11.42 -7.16
CA VAL A 93 -11.79 11.34 -8.63
C VAL A 93 -10.35 11.53 -9.16
N PRO A 94 -9.56 12.52 -8.70
CA PRO A 94 -8.16 12.64 -9.16
C PRO A 94 -7.27 11.46 -8.72
N ASP A 95 -7.50 10.86 -7.56
CA ASP A 95 -6.76 9.66 -7.12
C ASP A 95 -7.10 8.44 -8.00
N LEU A 96 -8.36 8.32 -8.42
CA LEU A 96 -8.82 7.27 -9.35
C LEU A 96 -8.22 7.44 -10.75
N LEU A 97 -8.09 8.68 -11.23
CA LEU A 97 -7.43 8.97 -12.51
C LEU A 97 -5.93 8.64 -12.48
N GLU A 98 -5.27 8.85 -11.33
CA GLU A 98 -3.88 8.42 -11.14
C GLU A 98 -3.73 6.89 -11.21
N LEU A 99 -4.72 6.16 -10.70
CA LEU A 99 -4.86 4.71 -10.77
C LEU A 99 -5.10 4.18 -12.20
N LEU A 100 -5.54 5.03 -13.12
CA LEU A 100 -5.77 4.69 -14.53
C LEU A 100 -4.59 5.08 -15.45
N GLY A 101 -3.57 5.75 -14.91
CA GLY A 101 -2.35 6.06 -15.65
C GLY A 101 -1.53 4.81 -15.99
N ALA A 102 -0.68 4.89 -17.02
CA ALA A 102 0.12 3.79 -17.58
C ALA A 102 0.88 2.92 -16.55
N SER A 103 1.13 3.43 -15.34
CA SER A 103 1.72 2.69 -14.22
C SER A 103 0.86 1.53 -13.69
N PHE A 104 -0.46 1.55 -13.90
CA PHE A 104 -1.41 0.53 -13.46
C PHE A 104 -2.01 -0.32 -14.59
N VAL A 105 -1.80 0.09 -15.85
CA VAL A 105 -2.39 -0.57 -17.03
C VAL A 105 -1.91 -2.01 -17.21
N ASN A 106 -0.84 -2.44 -16.51
CA ASN A 106 -0.41 -3.84 -16.48
C ASN A 106 -1.16 -4.72 -15.47
N ALA A 107 -2.11 -4.18 -14.70
CA ALA A 107 -3.01 -4.95 -13.83
C ALA A 107 -4.40 -5.21 -14.49
N ALA A 108 -4.63 -4.66 -15.68
CA ALA A 108 -5.89 -4.78 -16.43
C ALA A 108 -5.85 -5.83 -17.55
N SER A 109 -4.83 -6.69 -17.61
CA SER A 109 -4.97 -8.00 -18.23
C SER A 109 -5.55 -8.94 -17.18
N TRP A 110 -6.85 -9.16 -17.31
CA TRP A 110 -7.68 -10.08 -16.54
C TRP A 110 -7.13 -11.50 -16.54
#